data_AF-A0AAF0JA32-F1
#
_entry.id   AF-A0AAF0JA32-F1
#
_cell.length_a   1.000
_cell.length_b   1.000
_cell.length_c   1.000
_cell.angle_alpha   90.00
_cell.angle_beta   90.00
_cell.angle_gamma   90.00
#
_symmetry.space_group_name_H-M   'P 1'
#
loop_
_entity.id
_entity.type
_entity.pdbx_description
1 polymer ?
#
loop_
_entity_poly.entity_id
_entity_poly.type
_entity_poly.pdbx_seq_one_letter_code
_entity_poly.pdbx_strand_id
1 'polypeptide(L)'
;MYVALLFWLWAGCALGAPFVAALGAASYSAVVVFGDSLVDNGNGTYLLSNKTWPADPAYFDGRFSNGPTWPEQLADLLNISHVDDLAHGSATTNNSVAKGYSGYNSTLPVPDVRTQVSHYLKKAHGADPNALYIVSGGSNDAFFGLTPGRNATALAHDAVHTLRAESERLVHHGARHLLIPTLSEMQTSPWARTYADAETKNNTILFTSAVNRALRAWVPTVRSANATLFDADALDTA
;
A
#
# COMPACT_ATOMS: atom_id res chain seq x y z
N MET A 1 -14.55 22.44 -6.20
CA MET A 1 -14.36 20.99 -6.00
C MET A 1 -12.85 20.76 -6.05
N TYR A 2 -12.17 21.07 -4.93
CA TYR A 2 -10.71 21.03 -4.89
C TYR A 2 -10.30 19.58 -4.65
N VAL A 3 -9.62 18.99 -5.64
CA VAL A 3 -8.98 17.67 -5.53
C VAL A 3 -7.86 17.84 -4.53
N ALA A 4 -8.20 17.63 -3.27
CA ALA A 4 -7.26 17.71 -2.20
C ALA A 4 -6.48 16.39 -2.21
N LEU A 5 -5.23 16.52 -2.60
CA LEU A 5 -4.30 15.44 -2.80
C LEU A 5 -3.91 14.89 -1.42
N LEU A 6 -4.20 13.61 -1.19
CA LEU A 6 -3.72 12.87 -0.03
C LEU A 6 -2.21 12.68 -0.19
N PHE A 7 -1.43 13.64 0.27
CA PHE A 7 0.01 13.52 0.25
C PHE A 7 0.52 13.31 1.65
N TRP A 8 0.90 12.07 1.88
CA TRP A 8 1.74 11.66 2.98
C TRP A 8 3.15 12.08 2.60
N LEU A 9 3.66 13.16 3.18
CA LEU A 9 5.09 13.26 3.40
C LEU A 9 5.39 12.23 4.48
N TRP A 10 5.68 10.99 4.06
CA TRP A 10 6.42 10.06 4.90
C TRP A 10 7.84 10.62 5.00
N ALA A 11 8.00 11.60 5.89
CA ALA A 11 9.29 12.16 6.24
C ALA A 11 10.07 11.06 6.96
N GLY A 12 10.86 10.31 6.18
CA GLY A 12 11.94 9.43 6.63
C GLY A 12 11.72 8.76 7.99
N CYS A 13 10.75 7.86 8.11
CA CYS A 13 10.73 6.96 9.26
C CYS A 13 11.81 5.91 9.06
N ALA A 14 12.89 6.01 9.83
CA ALA A 14 13.92 4.98 9.89
C ALA A 14 13.26 3.66 10.33
N LEU A 15 13.28 2.66 9.45
CA LEU A 15 12.86 1.31 9.78
C LEU A 15 13.63 0.85 11.03
N GLY A 16 12.91 0.48 12.10
CA GLY A 16 13.55 0.13 13.37
C GLY A 16 14.55 -1.02 13.22
N ALA A 17 15.77 -0.86 13.75
CA ALA A 17 16.83 -1.86 13.71
C ALA A 17 16.41 -3.31 14.06
N PRO A 18 15.57 -3.58 15.09
CA PRO A 18 15.15 -4.96 15.38
C PRO A 18 14.24 -5.55 14.31
N PHE A 19 13.42 -4.74 13.62
CA PHE A 19 12.57 -5.19 12.52
C PHE A 19 13.41 -5.54 11.29
N VAL A 20 14.39 -4.69 10.95
CA VAL A 20 15.33 -4.94 9.84
C VAL A 20 16.17 -6.19 10.14
N ALA A 21 16.64 -6.38 11.37
CA ALA A 21 17.40 -7.57 11.75
C ALA A 21 16.58 -8.87 11.64
N ALA A 22 15.29 -8.84 11.97
CA ALA A 22 14.41 -10.00 11.85
C ALA A 22 14.19 -10.40 10.37
N LEU A 23 14.06 -9.42 9.47
CA LEU A 23 13.97 -9.67 8.02
C LEU A 23 15.33 -10.07 7.42
N GLY A 24 16.42 -9.41 7.83
CA GLY A 24 17.77 -9.64 7.32
C GLY A 24 18.39 -10.98 7.71
N ALA A 25 17.78 -11.72 8.64
CA ALA A 25 18.15 -13.11 8.89
C ALA A 25 17.81 -14.04 7.69
N ALA A 26 16.89 -13.62 6.81
CA ALA A 26 16.57 -14.30 5.57
C ALA A 26 17.25 -13.59 4.38
N SER A 27 17.85 -14.36 3.47
CA SER A 27 18.33 -13.84 2.19
C SER A 27 17.19 -13.88 1.18
N TYR A 28 16.66 -12.71 0.81
CA TYR A 28 15.60 -12.59 -0.20
C TYR A 28 16.20 -12.41 -1.59
N SER A 29 15.59 -13.03 -2.60
CA SER A 29 16.00 -12.88 -4.01
C SER A 29 15.57 -11.53 -4.61
N ALA A 30 14.44 -11.01 -4.14
CA ALA A 30 13.81 -9.79 -4.63
C ALA A 30 12.83 -9.24 -3.59
N VAL A 31 12.46 -7.97 -3.75
CA VAL A 31 11.24 -7.40 -3.15
C VAL A 31 10.20 -7.24 -4.25
N VAL A 32 9.01 -7.83 -4.08
CA VAL A 32 7.88 -7.69 -5.00
C VAL A 32 6.80 -6.87 -4.32
N VAL A 33 6.40 -5.76 -4.95
CA VAL A 33 5.57 -4.74 -4.29
C VAL A 33 4.23 -4.57 -5.01
N PHE A 34 3.15 -4.63 -4.22
CA PHE A 34 1.79 -4.32 -4.65
C PHE A 34 1.19 -3.25 -3.74
N GLY A 35 0.45 -2.31 -4.33
CA GLY A 35 -0.26 -1.31 -3.57
C GLY A 35 -0.44 -0.01 -4.33
N ASP A 36 -0.32 1.09 -3.58
CA ASP A 36 -0.65 2.42 -4.03
C ASP A 36 0.54 3.39 -3.95
N SER A 37 0.24 4.69 -3.88
CA SER A 37 1.23 5.77 -3.82
C SER A 37 2.20 5.67 -2.64
N LEU A 38 1.84 4.98 -1.55
CA LEU A 38 2.73 4.82 -0.39
C LEU A 38 3.92 3.90 -0.68
N VAL A 39 3.83 3.10 -1.75
CA VAL A 39 4.83 2.10 -2.12
C VAL A 39 5.34 2.26 -3.56
N ASP A 40 4.60 2.92 -4.46
CA ASP A 40 4.96 3.17 -5.87
C ASP A 40 6.27 3.95 -6.05
N ASN A 41 7.26 3.28 -6.64
CA ASN A 41 8.60 3.77 -6.97
C ASN A 41 8.67 4.55 -8.29
N GLY A 42 7.53 4.99 -8.84
CA GLY A 42 7.46 5.71 -10.10
C GLY A 42 7.37 4.81 -11.33
N ASN A 43 7.39 3.48 -11.20
CA ASN A 43 7.11 2.57 -12.31
C ASN A 43 5.61 2.37 -12.57
N GLY A 44 4.74 2.73 -11.63
CA GLY A 44 3.30 2.61 -11.78
C GLY A 44 2.68 3.82 -12.45
N THR A 45 2.10 4.69 -11.63
CA THR A 45 1.26 5.79 -12.12
C THR A 45 2.06 6.82 -12.93
N TYR A 46 3.33 7.02 -12.63
CA TYR A 46 4.17 7.93 -13.41
C TYR A 46 4.39 7.45 -14.84
N LEU A 47 4.66 6.16 -15.07
CA LEU A 47 4.72 5.64 -16.43
C LEU A 47 3.34 5.61 -17.10
N LEU A 48 2.30 5.19 -16.36
CA LEU A 48 0.93 5.13 -16.87
C LEU A 48 0.40 6.50 -17.33
N SER A 49 0.79 7.57 -16.64
CA SER A 49 0.42 8.95 -16.99
C SER A 49 1.29 9.57 -18.09
N ASN A 50 2.14 8.79 -18.76
CA ASN A 50 3.15 9.28 -19.69
C ASN A 50 4.06 10.35 -19.05
N LYS A 51 4.49 10.10 -17.81
CA LYS A 51 5.39 10.94 -17.01
C LYS A 51 4.82 12.34 -16.70
N THR A 52 3.50 12.47 -16.67
CA THR A 52 2.82 13.75 -16.37
C THR A 52 2.28 13.84 -14.94
N TRP A 53 2.30 12.73 -14.21
CA TRP A 53 1.78 12.65 -12.84
C TRP A 53 2.63 11.72 -11.95
N PRO A 54 3.01 12.12 -10.73
CA PRO A 54 2.70 13.39 -10.09
C PRO A 54 3.42 14.58 -10.77
N ALA A 55 2.74 15.72 -10.88
CA ALA A 55 3.22 16.84 -11.70
C ALA A 55 4.07 17.86 -10.92
N ASP A 56 3.99 17.85 -9.58
CA ASP A 56 4.72 18.79 -8.74
C ASP A 56 6.22 18.43 -8.73
N PRO A 57 7.13 19.38 -9.03
CA PRO A 57 8.57 19.12 -9.03
C PRO A 57 9.15 18.78 -7.65
N ALA A 58 8.39 18.93 -6.56
CA ALA A 58 8.76 18.42 -5.24
C ALA A 58 8.75 16.89 -5.15
N TYR A 59 8.11 16.20 -6.10
CA TYR A 59 8.15 14.74 -6.20
C TYR A 59 9.45 14.26 -6.83
N PHE A 60 10.00 13.21 -6.22
CA PHE A 60 11.23 12.58 -6.66
C PHE A 60 10.94 11.55 -7.73
N ASP A 61 11.38 11.77 -8.98
CA ASP A 61 11.41 10.78 -10.06
C ASP A 61 10.13 9.91 -10.17
N GLY A 62 8.95 10.54 -10.09
CA GLY A 62 7.65 9.87 -10.23
C GLY A 62 7.09 9.22 -8.96
N ARG A 63 7.83 9.19 -7.84
CA ARG A 63 7.33 8.74 -6.53
C ARG A 63 6.36 9.76 -5.98
N PHE A 64 5.42 9.32 -5.15
CA PHE A 64 4.56 10.19 -4.34
C PHE A 64 5.24 10.59 -3.02
N SER A 65 6.55 10.83 -3.09
CA SER A 65 7.42 11.25 -2.00
C SER A 65 8.54 12.14 -2.56
N ASN A 66 9.29 12.81 -1.68
CA ASN A 66 10.47 13.60 -2.03
C ASN A 66 11.77 12.77 -2.08
N GLY A 67 11.64 11.45 -2.09
CA GLY A 67 12.75 10.48 -2.18
C GLY A 67 12.22 9.06 -2.44
N PRO A 68 13.09 8.05 -2.34
CA PRO A 68 12.70 6.64 -2.47
C PRO A 68 11.59 6.25 -1.48
N THR A 69 10.66 5.39 -1.90
CA THR A 69 9.60 4.87 -1.02
C THR A 69 10.18 3.89 0.01
N TRP A 70 9.40 3.57 1.07
CA TRP A 70 9.89 2.68 2.12
C TRP A 70 10.24 1.26 1.63
N PRO A 71 9.59 0.66 0.60
CA PRO A 71 10.05 -0.60 0.03
C PRO A 71 11.41 -0.49 -0.65
N GLU A 72 11.71 0.63 -1.33
CA GLU A 72 13.03 0.90 -1.92
C GLU A 72 14.09 0.96 -0.81
N GLN A 73 13.80 1.71 0.26
CA GLN A 73 14.69 1.82 1.42
C GLN A 73 14.87 0.49 2.16
N LEU A 74 13.81 -0.31 2.29
CA LEU A 74 13.89 -1.64 2.90
C LEU A 74 14.77 -2.58 2.06
N ALA A 75 14.62 -2.55 0.73
CA ALA A 75 15.46 -3.34 -0.17
C ALA A 75 16.94 -2.97 -0.01
N ASP A 76 17.25 -1.67 0.02
CA ASP A 76 18.61 -1.16 0.25
C ASP A 76 19.18 -1.64 1.61
N LEU A 77 18.40 -1.52 2.69
CA LEU A 77 18.82 -1.98 4.02
C LEU A 77 19.07 -3.49 4.11
N LEU A 78 18.36 -4.27 3.29
CA LEU A 78 18.52 -5.72 3.19
C LEU A 78 19.56 -6.14 2.11
N ASN A 79 20.23 -5.18 1.45
CA ASN A 79 21.12 -5.40 0.32
C ASN A 79 20.47 -6.21 -0.83
N ILE A 80 19.18 -5.97 -1.08
CA ILE A 80 18.43 -6.58 -2.17
C ILE A 80 18.45 -5.63 -3.37
N SER A 81 19.09 -6.02 -4.46
CA SER A 81 19.25 -5.18 -5.64
C SER A 81 18.04 -5.17 -6.59
N HIS A 82 17.07 -6.07 -6.39
CA HIS A 82 15.92 -6.22 -7.27
C HIS A 82 14.61 -5.91 -6.55
N VAL A 83 13.95 -4.82 -6.98
CA VAL A 83 12.59 -4.44 -6.57
C VAL A 83 11.68 -4.51 -7.80
N ASP A 84 10.79 -5.50 -7.86
CA ASP A 84 9.73 -5.61 -8.87
C ASP A 84 8.48 -4.90 -8.32
N ASP A 85 8.33 -3.63 -8.68
CA ASP A 85 7.23 -2.78 -8.20
C ASP A 85 6.08 -2.70 -9.21
N LEU A 86 4.90 -3.11 -8.75
CA LEU A 86 3.66 -3.16 -9.51
C LEU A 86 2.61 -2.20 -8.94
N ALA A 87 2.94 -1.47 -7.88
CA ALA A 87 2.07 -0.49 -7.27
C ALA A 87 1.74 0.64 -8.24
N HIS A 88 0.59 1.25 -8.05
CA HIS A 88 0.16 2.41 -8.81
C HIS A 88 -0.42 3.44 -7.86
N GLY A 89 0.10 4.66 -7.86
CA GLY A 89 -0.49 5.80 -7.18
C GLY A 89 -2.01 5.86 -7.32
N SER A 90 -2.72 5.98 -6.18
CA SER A 90 -4.18 5.97 -6.08
C SER A 90 -4.89 4.62 -6.25
N ALA A 91 -4.17 3.50 -6.33
CA ALA A 91 -4.77 2.17 -6.39
C ALA A 91 -5.61 1.86 -5.13
N THR A 92 -6.80 1.33 -5.33
CA THR A 92 -7.60 0.71 -4.27
C THR A 92 -7.28 -0.79 -4.19
N THR A 93 -7.74 -1.46 -3.13
CA THR A 93 -7.64 -2.92 -3.07
C THR A 93 -8.49 -3.58 -4.16
N ASN A 94 -9.68 -3.02 -4.43
CA ASN A 94 -10.68 -3.60 -5.30
C ASN A 94 -11.52 -2.53 -6.04
N ASN A 95 -11.25 -2.35 -7.34
CA ASN A 95 -11.95 -1.41 -8.22
C ASN A 95 -13.44 -1.73 -8.44
N SER A 96 -13.91 -2.92 -8.06
CA SER A 96 -15.34 -3.25 -8.07
C SER A 96 -16.07 -2.75 -6.83
N VAL A 97 -15.35 -2.42 -5.75
CA VAL A 97 -15.88 -1.87 -4.50
C VAL A 97 -15.69 -0.35 -4.46
N ALA A 98 -14.47 0.12 -4.70
CA ALA A 98 -14.13 1.54 -4.81
C ALA A 98 -13.14 1.71 -5.95
N LYS A 99 -13.46 2.56 -6.93
CA LYS A 99 -12.61 2.76 -8.12
C LYS A 99 -11.51 3.77 -7.82
N GLY A 100 -10.26 3.34 -7.98
CA GLY A 100 -9.08 4.20 -7.92
C GLY A 100 -8.89 4.98 -9.21
N TYR A 101 -8.67 6.29 -9.08
CA TYR A 101 -8.29 7.17 -10.17
C TYR A 101 -7.12 8.06 -9.76
N SER A 102 -6.24 8.35 -10.71
CA SER A 102 -5.09 9.23 -10.52
C SER A 102 -5.01 10.30 -11.62
N GLY A 103 -3.88 11.01 -11.69
CA GLY A 103 -3.69 12.14 -12.61
C GLY A 103 -4.26 13.46 -12.07
N TYR A 104 -3.92 14.56 -12.74
CA TYR A 104 -4.24 15.94 -12.31
C TYR A 104 -5.71 16.18 -11.95
N ASN A 105 -6.64 15.53 -12.66
CA ASN A 105 -8.09 15.64 -12.42
C ASN A 105 -8.73 14.36 -11.87
N SER A 106 -7.93 13.39 -11.40
CA SER A 106 -8.44 12.08 -10.96
C SER A 106 -9.29 11.38 -12.03
N THR A 107 -8.82 11.40 -13.27
CA THR A 107 -9.52 10.82 -14.44
C THR A 107 -8.80 9.61 -15.03
N LEU A 108 -7.55 9.36 -14.64
CA LEU A 108 -6.77 8.23 -15.11
C LEU A 108 -7.09 7.00 -14.26
N PRO A 109 -7.80 5.98 -14.77
CA PRO A 109 -8.04 4.76 -14.01
C PRO A 109 -6.72 4.03 -13.75
N VAL A 110 -6.54 3.53 -12.53
CA VAL A 110 -5.33 2.79 -12.14
C VAL A 110 -5.67 1.34 -11.76
N PRO A 111 -4.75 0.38 -11.98
CA PRO A 111 -4.94 -1.01 -11.54
C PRO A 111 -5.11 -1.12 -10.02
N ASP A 112 -6.15 -1.85 -9.58
CA ASP A 112 -6.31 -2.24 -8.18
C ASP A 112 -5.30 -3.33 -7.79
N VAL A 113 -5.13 -3.59 -6.49
CA VAL A 113 -4.19 -4.60 -5.97
C VAL A 113 -4.44 -5.98 -6.59
N ARG A 114 -5.72 -6.38 -6.80
CA ARG A 114 -6.06 -7.66 -7.45
C ARG A 114 -5.52 -7.76 -8.87
N THR A 115 -5.59 -6.66 -9.62
CA THR A 115 -5.09 -6.56 -10.99
C THR A 115 -3.56 -6.61 -10.99
N GLN A 116 -2.91 -5.91 -10.07
CA GLN A 116 -1.45 -5.92 -9.93
C GLN A 116 -0.94 -7.34 -9.64
N VAL A 117 -1.54 -8.06 -8.68
CA VAL A 117 -1.20 -9.47 -8.38
C VAL A 117 -1.47 -10.38 -9.58
N SER A 118 -2.57 -10.17 -10.30
CA SER A 118 -2.88 -10.95 -11.51
C SER A 118 -1.81 -10.76 -12.60
N HIS A 119 -1.37 -9.51 -12.82
CA HIS A 119 -0.31 -9.20 -13.78
C HIS A 119 1.01 -9.84 -13.38
N TYR A 120 1.39 -9.79 -12.11
CA TYR A 120 2.58 -10.45 -11.59
C TYR A 120 2.58 -11.94 -11.89
N LEU A 121 1.55 -12.65 -11.43
CA LEU A 121 1.47 -14.11 -11.52
C LEU A 121 1.46 -14.58 -12.98
N LYS A 122 0.86 -13.79 -13.88
CA LYS A 122 0.87 -14.06 -15.32
C LYS A 122 2.26 -13.89 -15.93
N LYS A 123 3.00 -12.85 -15.53
CA LYS A 123 4.35 -12.52 -16.05
C LYS A 123 5.41 -13.47 -15.49
N ALA A 124 5.34 -13.79 -14.21
CA ALA A 124 6.37 -14.56 -13.50
C ALA A 124 6.20 -16.09 -13.63
N HIS A 125 5.07 -16.57 -14.18
CA HIS A 125 4.72 -18.00 -14.26
C HIS A 125 4.67 -18.71 -12.89
N GLY A 126 4.35 -17.96 -11.83
CA GLY A 126 4.39 -18.41 -10.44
C GLY A 126 5.07 -17.39 -9.55
N ALA A 127 4.93 -17.53 -8.23
CA ALA A 127 5.62 -16.68 -7.28
C ALA A 127 6.96 -17.32 -6.88
N ASP A 128 8.05 -16.54 -6.93
CA ASP A 128 9.34 -16.93 -6.37
C ASP A 128 9.21 -17.17 -4.86
N PRO A 129 9.51 -18.38 -4.35
CA PRO A 129 9.42 -18.68 -2.93
C PRO A 129 10.44 -17.90 -2.08
N ASN A 130 11.52 -17.37 -2.67
CA ASN A 130 12.58 -16.66 -1.94
C ASN A 130 12.41 -15.13 -1.98
N ALA A 131 11.41 -14.60 -2.70
CA ALA A 131 11.15 -13.16 -2.72
C ALA A 131 10.33 -12.72 -1.50
N LEU A 132 10.54 -11.48 -1.06
CA LEU A 132 9.71 -10.80 -0.06
C LEU A 132 8.57 -10.06 -0.77
N TYR A 133 7.33 -10.42 -0.46
CA TYR A 133 6.14 -9.83 -1.07
C TYR A 133 5.50 -8.80 -0.15
N ILE A 134 5.43 -7.55 -0.59
CA ILE A 134 4.73 -6.47 0.11
C ILE A 134 3.34 -6.32 -0.52
N VAL A 135 2.29 -6.53 0.29
CA VAL A 135 0.90 -6.37 -0.16
C VAL A 135 0.25 -5.25 0.64
N SER A 136 0.23 -4.05 0.05
CA SER A 136 -0.29 -2.82 0.65
C SER A 136 -1.60 -2.37 -0.03
N GLY A 137 -2.39 -1.55 0.67
CA GLY A 137 -3.57 -0.89 0.13
C GLY A 137 -4.65 -0.66 1.18
N GLY A 138 -5.65 0.17 0.85
CA GLY A 138 -6.81 0.45 1.69
C GLY A 138 -7.07 1.94 1.93
N SER A 139 -6.04 2.78 1.96
CA SER A 139 -6.23 4.23 2.14
C SER A 139 -7.04 4.85 0.99
N ASN A 140 -6.82 4.39 -0.23
CA ASN A 140 -7.62 4.83 -1.38
C ASN A 140 -9.03 4.25 -1.38
N ASP A 141 -9.26 3.06 -0.81
CA ASP A 141 -10.60 2.51 -0.62
C ASP A 141 -11.42 3.44 0.28
N ALA A 142 -10.83 3.93 1.37
CA ALA A 142 -11.46 4.94 2.21
C ALA A 142 -11.68 6.26 1.44
N PHE A 143 -10.67 6.76 0.73
CA PHE A 143 -10.76 8.03 0.02
C PHE A 143 -11.83 8.05 -1.07
N PHE A 144 -11.90 7.01 -1.89
CA PHE A 144 -12.87 6.92 -2.99
C PHE A 144 -14.20 6.29 -2.59
N GLY A 145 -14.21 5.45 -1.55
CA GLY A 145 -15.36 4.63 -1.18
C GLY A 145 -16.21 5.18 -0.03
N LEU A 146 -15.69 6.08 0.82
CA LEU A 146 -16.46 6.70 1.91
C LEU A 146 -17.35 7.84 1.39
N THR A 147 -18.41 7.48 0.68
CA THR A 147 -19.48 8.41 0.26
C THR A 147 -20.54 8.55 1.36
N PRO A 148 -21.36 9.63 1.37
CA PRO A 148 -22.43 9.79 2.36
C PRO A 148 -23.32 8.55 2.50
N GLY A 149 -23.53 8.10 3.75
CA GLY A 149 -24.31 6.89 4.07
C GLY A 149 -23.57 5.55 3.88
N ARG A 150 -22.33 5.54 3.39
CA ARG A 150 -21.52 4.31 3.32
C ARG A 150 -21.08 3.90 4.74
N ASN A 151 -21.23 2.61 5.07
CA ASN A 151 -20.71 2.05 6.31
C ASN A 151 -19.19 1.86 6.21
N ALA A 152 -18.43 2.66 6.96
CA ALA A 152 -16.97 2.63 6.98
C ALA A 152 -16.38 1.27 7.39
N THR A 153 -16.97 0.62 8.40
CA THR A 153 -16.51 -0.69 8.88
C THR A 153 -16.76 -1.80 7.86
N ALA A 154 -17.89 -1.75 7.15
CA ALA A 154 -18.16 -2.70 6.07
C ALA A 154 -17.19 -2.54 4.90
N LEU A 155 -16.88 -1.30 4.51
CA LEU A 155 -15.88 -1.01 3.48
C LEU A 155 -14.48 -1.48 3.91
N ALA A 156 -14.11 -1.30 5.19
CA ALA A 156 -12.86 -1.81 5.74
C ALA A 156 -12.77 -3.34 5.67
N HIS A 157 -13.88 -4.02 5.94
CA HIS A 157 -13.96 -5.48 5.81
C HIS A 157 -13.74 -5.92 4.34
N ASP A 158 -14.35 -5.25 3.37
CA ASP A 158 -14.15 -5.55 1.94
C ASP A 158 -12.67 -5.38 1.51
N ALA A 159 -12.02 -4.32 2.00
CA ALA A 159 -10.60 -4.05 1.73
C ALA A 159 -9.69 -5.15 2.32
N VAL A 160 -9.88 -5.48 3.60
CA VAL A 160 -9.09 -6.54 4.27
C VAL A 160 -9.34 -7.91 3.66
N HIS A 161 -10.59 -8.22 3.32
CA HIS A 161 -10.93 -9.47 2.63
C HIS A 161 -10.16 -9.59 1.31
N THR A 162 -10.06 -8.49 0.56
CA THR A 162 -9.29 -8.47 -0.69
C THR A 162 -7.80 -8.66 -0.44
N LEU A 163 -7.19 -7.89 0.47
CA LEU A 163 -5.76 -8.02 0.80
C LEU A 163 -5.39 -9.44 1.26
N ARG A 164 -6.26 -10.05 2.08
CA ARG A 164 -6.12 -11.44 2.52
C ARG A 164 -6.17 -12.40 1.34
N ALA A 165 -7.21 -12.32 0.51
CA ALA A 165 -7.40 -13.22 -0.62
C ALA A 165 -6.24 -13.14 -1.62
N GLU A 166 -5.73 -11.94 -1.88
CA GLU A 166 -4.60 -11.71 -2.78
C GLU A 166 -3.28 -12.24 -2.20
N SER A 167 -3.07 -12.07 -0.90
CA SER A 167 -1.92 -12.68 -0.19
C SER A 167 -1.99 -14.20 -0.20
N GLU A 168 -3.15 -14.78 0.06
CA GLU A 168 -3.37 -16.25 -0.01
C GLU A 168 -3.17 -16.77 -1.44
N ARG A 169 -3.55 -15.99 -2.47
CA ARG A 169 -3.32 -16.33 -3.88
C ARG A 169 -1.84 -16.35 -4.23
N LEU A 170 -1.05 -15.38 -3.75
CA LEU A 170 0.41 -15.40 -3.90
C LEU A 170 1.02 -16.65 -3.25
N VAL A 171 0.59 -17.00 -2.03
CA VAL A 171 1.09 -18.18 -1.30
C VAL A 171 0.74 -19.48 -2.03
N HIS A 172 -0.48 -19.58 -2.57
CA HIS A 172 -0.92 -20.70 -3.39
C HIS A 172 -0.04 -20.88 -4.64
N HIS A 173 0.49 -19.78 -5.19
CA HIS A 173 1.38 -19.79 -6.34
C HIS A 173 2.88 -19.84 -6.01
N GLY A 174 3.25 -20.01 -4.73
CA GLY A 174 4.63 -20.29 -4.35
C GLY A 174 5.25 -19.27 -3.38
N ALA A 175 4.63 -18.12 -3.14
CA ALA A 175 5.17 -17.14 -2.21
C ALA A 175 5.32 -17.74 -0.80
N ARG A 176 6.43 -17.44 -0.13
CA ARG A 176 6.70 -17.90 1.25
C ARG A 176 7.01 -16.78 2.23
N HIS A 177 7.21 -15.55 1.77
CA HIS A 177 7.53 -14.41 2.63
C HIS A 177 6.60 -13.25 2.33
N LEU A 178 5.69 -12.95 3.25
CA LEU A 178 4.74 -11.84 3.11
C LEU A 178 5.08 -10.75 4.12
N LEU A 179 5.00 -9.50 3.69
CA LEU A 179 5.05 -8.33 4.55
C LEU A 179 3.80 -7.48 4.32
N ILE A 180 2.99 -7.34 5.37
CA ILE A 180 1.68 -6.68 5.28
C ILE A 180 1.71 -5.42 6.15
N PRO A 181 1.73 -4.21 5.56
CA PRO A 181 1.68 -2.98 6.32
C PRO A 181 0.28 -2.70 6.88
N THR A 182 0.20 -2.13 8.08
CA THR A 182 -1.01 -1.45 8.56
C THR A 182 -1.19 -0.10 7.84
N LEU A 183 -2.40 0.45 7.89
CA LEU A 183 -2.67 1.80 7.39
C LEU A 183 -2.25 2.84 8.42
N SER A 184 -1.57 3.90 7.98
CA SER A 184 -1.36 5.08 8.82
C SER A 184 -2.68 5.80 9.13
N GLU A 185 -2.69 6.56 10.23
CA GLU A 185 -3.84 7.32 10.72
C GLU A 185 -4.32 8.41 9.73
N MET A 186 -5.25 8.09 8.83
CA MET A 186 -5.65 8.97 7.73
C MET A 186 -6.17 10.35 8.20
N GLN A 187 -6.79 10.41 9.38
CA GLN A 187 -7.31 11.65 9.96
C GLN A 187 -6.22 12.67 10.32
N THR A 188 -4.96 12.23 10.46
CA THR A 188 -3.84 13.11 10.81
C THR A 188 -3.16 13.71 9.57
N SER A 189 -3.50 13.24 8.38
CA SER A 189 -2.97 13.77 7.12
C SER A 189 -3.26 15.28 6.97
N PRO A 190 -2.37 16.04 6.30
CA PRO A 190 -2.62 17.45 5.99
C PRO A 190 -3.96 17.65 5.28
N TRP A 191 -4.28 16.74 4.35
CA TRP A 191 -5.57 16.71 3.67
C TRP A 191 -6.75 16.64 4.64
N ALA A 192 -6.77 15.65 5.53
CA ALA A 192 -7.88 15.46 6.45
C ALA A 192 -8.00 16.64 7.42
N ARG A 193 -6.87 17.15 7.92
CA ARG A 193 -6.85 18.31 8.82
C ARG A 193 -7.44 19.56 8.17
N THR A 194 -7.12 19.81 6.90
CA THR A 194 -7.52 21.03 6.18
C THR A 194 -8.90 20.93 5.53
N TYR A 195 -9.26 19.79 4.96
CA TYR A 195 -10.42 19.69 4.06
C TYR A 195 -11.53 18.74 4.52
N ALA A 196 -11.23 17.77 5.39
CA ALA A 196 -12.25 16.81 5.85
C ALA A 196 -13.12 17.40 6.97
N ASP A 197 -14.44 17.24 6.81
CA ASP A 197 -15.41 17.53 7.87
C ASP A 197 -15.36 16.49 9.00
N ALA A 198 -16.17 16.70 10.04
CA ALA A 198 -16.18 15.83 11.22
C ALA A 198 -16.65 14.41 10.89
N GLU A 199 -17.62 14.26 9.98
CA GLU A 199 -18.14 12.95 9.57
C GLU A 199 -17.07 12.18 8.78
N THR A 200 -16.42 12.82 7.82
CA THR A 200 -15.33 12.25 7.02
C THR A 200 -14.18 11.82 7.93
N LYS A 201 -13.76 12.66 8.88
CA LYS A 201 -12.74 12.31 9.87
C LYS A 201 -13.15 11.08 10.68
N ASN A 202 -14.36 11.07 11.23
CA ASN A 202 -14.87 9.93 12.00
C ASN A 202 -14.91 8.64 11.17
N ASN A 203 -15.36 8.71 9.91
CA ASN A 203 -15.41 7.56 9.02
C ASN A 203 -14.01 7.04 8.66
N THR A 204 -13.03 7.93 8.43
CA THR A 204 -11.64 7.50 8.21
C THR A 204 -11.04 6.84 9.45
N ILE A 205 -11.31 7.34 10.66
CA ILE A 205 -10.90 6.71 11.93
C ILE A 205 -11.50 5.30 12.05
N LEU A 206 -12.81 5.17 11.83
CA LEU A 206 -13.51 3.89 11.91
C LEU A 206 -12.96 2.88 10.89
N PHE A 207 -12.74 3.34 9.65
CA PHE A 207 -12.17 2.52 8.58
C PHE A 207 -10.76 2.06 8.93
N THR A 208 -9.83 2.99 9.19
CA THR A 208 -8.43 2.68 9.50
C THR A 208 -8.32 1.76 10.70
N SER A 209 -9.07 2.03 11.77
CA SER A 209 -9.05 1.19 12.95
C SER A 209 -9.58 -0.22 12.68
N ALA A 210 -10.61 -0.36 11.84
CA ALA A 210 -11.15 -1.66 11.46
C ALA A 210 -10.16 -2.46 10.60
N VAL A 211 -9.51 -1.82 9.62
CA VAL A 211 -8.45 -2.44 8.81
C VAL A 211 -7.29 -2.90 9.69
N ASN A 212 -6.71 -1.99 10.48
CA ASN A 212 -5.53 -2.30 11.29
C ASN A 212 -5.80 -3.41 12.31
N ARG A 213 -6.96 -3.40 12.98
CA ARG A 213 -7.36 -4.50 13.89
C ARG A 213 -7.47 -5.83 13.16
N ALA A 214 -8.09 -5.85 11.99
CA ALA A 214 -8.29 -7.08 11.24
C ALA A 214 -6.97 -7.64 10.69
N LEU A 215 -6.06 -6.79 10.19
CA LEU A 215 -4.73 -7.21 9.75
C LEU A 215 -3.89 -7.75 10.91
N ARG A 216 -3.87 -7.06 12.06
CA ARG A 216 -3.20 -7.52 13.29
C ARG A 216 -3.71 -8.87 13.77
N ALA A 217 -5.01 -9.13 13.63
CA ALA A 217 -5.61 -10.41 13.99
C ALA A 217 -5.30 -11.51 12.97
N TRP A 218 -5.27 -11.17 11.67
CA TRP A 218 -5.11 -12.15 10.59
C TRP A 218 -3.66 -12.58 10.38
N VAL A 219 -2.70 -11.65 10.29
CA VAL A 219 -1.32 -11.98 9.89
C VAL A 219 -0.67 -13.10 10.73
N PRO A 220 -0.79 -13.12 12.08
CA PRO A 220 -0.24 -14.21 12.91
C PRO A 220 -0.87 -15.59 12.67
N THR A 221 -2.03 -15.64 12.00
CA THR A 221 -2.75 -16.89 11.69
C THR A 221 -2.27 -17.54 10.39
N VAL A 222 -1.51 -16.83 9.56
CA VAL A 222 -0.96 -17.37 8.31
C VAL A 222 0.15 -18.37 8.63
N ARG A 223 -0.14 -19.66 8.45
CA ARG A 223 0.82 -20.76 8.70
C ARG A 223 1.48 -21.31 7.43
N SER A 224 0.92 -20.99 6.26
CA SER A 224 1.37 -21.46 4.95
C SER A 224 2.56 -20.66 4.38
N ALA A 225 2.93 -19.56 5.02
CA ALA A 225 4.04 -18.69 4.68
C ALA A 225 4.57 -17.99 5.94
N ASN A 226 5.78 -17.46 5.88
CA ASN A 226 6.31 -16.52 6.86
C ASN A 226 5.68 -15.14 6.59
N ALA A 227 4.58 -14.83 7.26
CA ALA A 227 3.90 -13.56 7.15
C ALA A 227 4.25 -12.64 8.33
N THR A 228 4.73 -11.45 8.01
CA THR A 228 5.10 -10.41 8.98
C THR A 228 4.16 -9.23 8.83
N LEU A 229 3.71 -8.68 9.96
CA LEU A 229 2.98 -7.41 9.99
C LEU A 229 4.00 -6.28 10.10
N PHE A 230 3.93 -5.29 9.21
CA PHE A 230 4.66 -4.04 9.36
C PHE A 230 3.73 -3.01 9.99
N ASP A 231 4.04 -2.61 11.22
CA ASP A 231 3.22 -1.67 11.95
C ASP A 231 3.59 -0.23 11.60
N ALA A 232 2.84 0.37 10.68
CA ALA A 232 3.02 1.76 10.29
C ALA A 232 2.76 2.75 11.44
N ASP A 233 1.93 2.38 12.43
CA ASP A 233 1.58 3.24 13.57
C ASP A 233 2.70 3.27 14.61
N ALA A 234 3.53 2.23 14.69
CA ALA A 234 4.64 2.14 15.63
C ALA A 234 5.78 3.13 15.30
N LEU A 235 5.80 3.67 14.08
CA LEU A 235 6.86 4.56 13.59
C LEU A 235 6.62 6.03 13.94
N ASP A 236 5.37 6.43 14.19
CA ASP A 236 5.02 7.79 14.66
C ASP A 236 5.34 8.00 16.15
N THR A 237 5.78 6.96 16.86
CA THR A 237 6.09 6.99 18.31
C THR A 237 7.59 6.91 18.64
N ALA A 238 8.46 6.82 17.63
CA ALA A 238 9.92 6.74 17.78
C ALA A 238 10.60 8.08 17.48
#